data_AF-A0A178BT19-F1
#
_entry.id   AF-A0A178BT19-F1
#
_cell.length_a   1.000
_cell.length_b   1.000
_cell.length_c   1.000
_cell.angle_alpha   90.00
_cell.angle_beta   90.00
_cell.angle_gamma   90.00
#
_symmetry.space_group_name_H-M   'P 1'
#
loop_
_entity.id
_entity.type
_entity.pdbx_description
1 polymer ?
#
loop_
_entity_poly.entity_id
_entity_poly.type
_entity_poly.pdbx_seq_one_letter_code
_entity_poly.pdbx_strand_id
1 'polypeptide(L)'
;MAAASNGTDGAPPESPSHPITMLAFVTRNENLSVEEFQKHWIEKHGPLVGGFLSSKGVLSYRQFHIDQSNNPLGYDGVVQLQIPSLETWAKISSDKYYQEVVVPDEQRFFQAAKMVILTGKNYSVVEGGQYVLNK
;
A
#
# COMPACT_ATOMS: atom_id res chain seq x y z
N MET A 1 48.99 -3.74 -28.57
CA MET A 1 48.57 -3.85 -27.16
C MET A 1 47.13 -3.39 -27.09
N ALA A 2 46.19 -4.31 -26.87
CA ALA A 2 44.76 -4.08 -26.98
C ALA A 2 44.06 -4.12 -25.62
N ALA A 3 42.91 -3.43 -25.60
CA ALA A 3 41.71 -3.61 -24.76
C ALA A 3 41.62 -2.91 -23.39
N ALA A 4 40.47 -2.24 -23.27
CA ALA A 4 39.91 -1.46 -22.17
C ALA A 4 39.37 -2.32 -21.01
N SER A 5 39.05 -1.67 -19.88
CA SER A 5 37.68 -1.71 -19.35
C SER A 5 37.43 -0.56 -18.36
N ASN A 6 36.32 0.14 -18.58
CA ASN A 6 35.71 1.10 -17.67
C ASN A 6 35.10 0.33 -16.48
N GLY A 7 35.39 0.76 -15.26
CA GLY A 7 34.63 0.37 -14.08
C GLY A 7 33.60 1.44 -13.76
N THR A 8 32.35 1.22 -14.19
CA THR A 8 31.18 1.83 -13.56
C THR A 8 30.41 0.73 -12.81
N ASP A 9 29.62 1.18 -11.83
CA ASP A 9 28.43 0.52 -11.30
C ASP A 9 28.57 -0.28 -9.99
N GLY A 10 28.30 0.46 -8.91
CA GLY A 10 27.85 -0.07 -7.63
C GLY A 10 26.93 0.89 -6.87
N ALA A 11 26.34 1.89 -7.54
CA ALA A 11 25.27 2.67 -6.95
C ALA A 11 23.98 1.83 -7.02
N PRO A 12 23.19 1.73 -5.92
CA PRO A 12 21.83 1.22 -6.00
C PRO A 12 21.10 1.97 -7.12
N PRO A 13 20.18 1.31 -7.87
CA PRO A 13 19.36 2.03 -8.83
C PRO A 13 18.74 3.23 -8.12
N GLU A 14 18.90 4.43 -8.69
CA GLU A 14 18.31 5.63 -8.10
C GLU A 14 16.82 5.38 -7.89
N SER A 15 16.40 5.39 -6.62
CA SER A 15 15.00 5.32 -6.27
C SER A 15 14.26 6.38 -7.09
N PRO A 16 13.18 6.03 -7.80
CA PRO A 16 12.46 7.00 -8.61
C PRO A 16 12.14 8.22 -7.74
N SER A 17 12.38 9.41 -8.27
CA SER A 17 12.10 10.68 -7.61
C SER A 17 10.66 10.66 -7.08
N HIS A 18 10.50 10.45 -5.77
CA HIS A 18 9.25 10.30 -5.01
C HIS A 18 8.23 9.30 -5.60
N PRO A 19 8.18 8.04 -5.13
CA PRO A 19 7.11 7.11 -5.51
C PRO A 19 5.73 7.66 -5.15
N ILE A 20 4.70 7.22 -5.86
CA ILE A 20 3.32 7.62 -5.60
C ILE A 20 2.87 6.93 -4.31
N THR A 21 2.42 7.73 -3.34
CA THR A 21 1.67 7.24 -2.19
C THR A 21 0.20 7.16 -2.59
N MET A 22 -0.42 6.01 -2.41
CA MET A 22 -1.87 5.83 -2.51
C MET A 22 -2.42 5.52 -1.13
N LEU A 23 -3.40 6.31 -0.69
CA LEU A 23 -4.15 6.07 0.55
C LEU A 23 -5.57 5.66 0.19
N ALA A 24 -6.05 4.56 0.74
CA ALA A 24 -7.45 4.15 0.62
C ALA A 24 -8.09 4.07 2.01
N PHE A 25 -9.12 4.88 2.21
CA PHE A 25 -9.90 4.90 3.45
C PHE A 25 -10.99 3.85 3.36
N VAL A 26 -11.03 2.94 4.33
CA VAL A 26 -11.90 1.76 4.31
C VAL A 26 -12.95 1.85 5.41
N THR A 27 -14.19 1.51 5.06
CA THR A 27 -15.30 1.32 6.01
C THR A 27 -15.59 -0.17 6.08
N ARG A 28 -15.55 -0.75 7.28
CA ARG A 28 -15.81 -2.18 7.49
C ARG A 28 -17.23 -2.53 7.05
N ASN A 29 -17.48 -3.81 6.80
CA ASN A 29 -18.85 -4.29 6.63
C ASN A 29 -19.66 -4.11 7.91
N GLU A 30 -20.91 -3.67 7.78
CA GLU A 30 -21.77 -3.29 8.91
C GLU A 30 -22.04 -4.45 9.86
N ASN A 31 -22.00 -5.68 9.32
CA ASN A 31 -22.22 -6.93 10.04
C ASN A 31 -21.00 -7.41 10.86
N LEU A 32 -19.83 -6.77 10.72
CA LEU A 32 -18.63 -7.14 11.46
C LEU A 32 -18.38 -6.17 12.62
N SER A 33 -17.91 -6.68 13.75
CA SER A 33 -17.31 -5.84 14.78
C SER A 33 -16.01 -5.19 14.27
N VAL A 34 -15.53 -4.18 14.99
CA VAL A 34 -14.24 -3.54 14.69
C VAL A 34 -13.12 -4.56 14.83
N GLU A 35 -13.16 -5.38 15.88
CA GLU A 35 -12.17 -6.42 16.16
C GLU A 35 -12.18 -7.51 15.08
N GLU A 36 -13.36 -7.94 14.62
CA GLU A 36 -13.49 -8.93 13.54
C GLU A 36 -12.91 -8.39 12.23
N PHE A 37 -13.21 -7.14 11.88
CA PHE A 37 -12.66 -6.44 10.73
C PHE A 37 -11.12 -6.36 10.80
N GLN A 38 -10.59 -5.84 11.89
CA GLN A 38 -9.15 -5.67 12.09
C GLN A 38 -8.43 -7.02 12.05
N LYS A 39 -8.96 -8.02 12.75
CA LYS A 39 -8.40 -9.38 12.77
C LYS A 39 -8.38 -9.99 11.38
N HIS A 40 -9.49 -9.95 10.64
CA HIS A 40 -9.52 -10.47 9.27
C HIS A 40 -8.53 -9.74 8.36
N TRP A 41 -8.45 -8.41 8.49
CA TRP A 41 -7.59 -7.60 7.64
C TRP A 41 -6.10 -7.94 7.79
N ILE A 42 -5.61 -8.13 9.02
CA ILE A 42 -4.20 -8.47 9.26
C ILE A 42 -3.91 -9.97 9.16
N GLU A 43 -4.78 -10.84 9.67
CA GLU A 43 -4.49 -12.29 9.74
C GLU A 43 -4.85 -13.06 8.47
N LYS A 44 -5.76 -12.53 7.64
CA LYS A 44 -6.23 -13.19 6.41
C LYS A 44 -5.88 -12.40 5.17
N HIS A 45 -6.40 -11.17 5.07
CA HIS A 45 -6.24 -10.36 3.87
C HIS A 45 -4.77 -9.95 3.64
N GLY A 46 -4.07 -9.54 4.70
CA GLY A 46 -2.65 -9.16 4.66
C GLY A 46 -1.76 -10.23 4.00
N PRO A 47 -1.72 -11.47 4.53
CA PRO A 47 -0.98 -12.57 3.92
C PRO A 47 -1.45 -12.93 2.50
N LEU A 48 -2.77 -12.88 2.25
CA LEU A 48 -3.36 -13.20 0.95
C LEU A 48 -2.89 -12.25 -0.16
N VAL A 49 -2.79 -10.96 0.14
CA VAL A 49 -2.46 -9.93 -0.85
C VAL A 49 -0.98 -9.54 -0.84
N GLY A 50 -0.28 -9.68 0.28
CA GLY A 50 1.07 -9.14 0.47
C GLY A 50 2.11 -9.70 -0.50
N GLY A 51 2.17 -11.03 -0.65
CA GLY A 51 3.07 -11.66 -1.61
C GLY A 51 2.75 -11.29 -3.07
N PHE A 52 1.47 -11.17 -3.39
CA PHE A 52 1.00 -10.74 -4.70
C PHE A 52 1.41 -9.28 -4.99
N LEU A 53 1.15 -8.33 -4.09
CA LEU A 53 1.55 -6.93 -4.27
C LEU A 53 3.08 -6.79 -4.43
N SER A 54 3.84 -7.51 -3.61
CA SER A 54 5.31 -7.54 -3.71
C SER A 54 5.75 -8.02 -5.10
N SER A 55 5.16 -9.10 -5.62
CA SER A 55 5.46 -9.63 -6.96
C SER A 55 5.12 -8.65 -8.10
N LYS A 56 4.23 -7.69 -7.85
CA LYS A 56 3.80 -6.67 -8.83
C LYS A 56 4.59 -5.36 -8.73
N GLY A 57 5.59 -5.29 -7.86
CA GLY A 57 6.45 -4.11 -7.74
C GLY A 57 5.90 -3.01 -6.83
N VAL A 58 4.93 -3.33 -5.96
CA VAL A 58 4.55 -2.44 -4.85
C VAL A 58 5.73 -2.30 -3.89
N LEU A 59 6.12 -1.06 -3.59
CA LEU A 59 7.30 -0.75 -2.78
C LEU A 59 7.02 -0.88 -1.28
N SER A 60 5.80 -0.53 -0.86
CA SER A 60 5.34 -0.76 0.51
C SER A 60 3.83 -0.90 0.57
N TYR A 61 3.37 -1.74 1.51
CA TYR A 61 1.97 -1.88 1.90
C TYR A 61 1.90 -1.82 3.42
N ARG A 62 1.10 -0.89 3.95
CA ARG A 62 0.82 -0.76 5.38
C ARG A 62 -0.67 -0.70 5.61
N GLN A 63 -1.12 -1.35 6.68
CA GLN A 63 -2.47 -1.24 7.19
C GLN A 63 -2.45 -0.33 8.41
N PHE A 64 -3.27 0.71 8.39
CA PHE A 64 -3.52 1.55 9.56
C PHE A 64 -4.91 1.21 10.09
N HIS A 65 -4.95 0.51 11.22
CA HIS A 65 -6.18 0.11 11.89
C HIS A 65 -6.59 1.25 12.81
N ILE A 66 -7.70 1.93 12.52
CA ILE A 66 -8.09 3.14 13.25
C ILE A 66 -8.67 2.75 14.60
N ASP A 67 -8.13 3.37 15.66
CA ASP A 67 -8.75 3.36 16.98
C ASP A 67 -10.05 4.18 16.96
N GLN A 68 -11.16 3.50 17.20
CA GLN A 68 -12.49 4.10 17.14
C GLN A 68 -12.77 5.08 18.28
N SER A 69 -11.97 5.10 19.34
CA SER A 69 -12.10 6.07 20.43
C SER A 69 -11.70 7.50 20.02
N ASN A 70 -10.92 7.65 18.95
CA ASN A 70 -10.44 8.94 18.44
C ASN A 70 -10.50 8.99 16.90
N ASN A 71 -11.71 8.82 16.35
CA ASN A 71 -11.93 8.71 14.91
C ASN A 71 -12.92 9.76 14.37
N PRO A 72 -12.47 11.02 14.14
CA PRO A 72 -13.35 12.06 13.61
C PRO A 72 -13.73 11.87 12.13
N LEU A 73 -13.00 11.03 11.38
CA LEU A 73 -13.25 10.81 9.96
C LEU A 73 -14.28 9.69 9.70
N GLY A 74 -14.53 8.83 10.67
CA GLY A 74 -15.54 7.77 10.59
C GLY A 74 -15.17 6.58 9.70
N TYR A 75 -13.91 6.43 9.32
CA TYR A 75 -13.40 5.23 8.62
C TYR A 75 -12.83 4.23 9.61
N ASP A 76 -12.88 2.94 9.28
CA ASP A 76 -12.37 1.88 10.16
C ASP A 76 -10.88 1.59 9.91
N GLY A 77 -10.33 2.05 8.79
CA GLY A 77 -8.92 1.86 8.46
C GLY A 77 -8.41 2.69 7.29
N VAL A 78 -7.09 2.65 7.10
CA VAL A 78 -6.42 3.20 5.91
C VAL A 78 -5.40 2.20 5.35
N VAL A 79 -5.55 1.83 4.07
CA VAL A 79 -4.49 1.20 3.28
C VAL A 79 -3.51 2.27 2.87
N GLN A 80 -2.21 2.06 3.10
CA GLN A 80 -1.15 2.90 2.55
C GLN A 80 -0.28 2.07 1.62
N LEU A 81 -0.20 2.48 0.36
CA LEU A 81 0.63 1.84 -0.65
C LEU A 81 1.64 2.85 -1.18
N GLN A 82 2.88 2.42 -1.37
CA GLN A 82 3.84 3.12 -2.23
C GLN A 82 4.02 2.34 -3.51
N ILE A 83 3.72 2.98 -4.63
CA ILE A 83 3.79 2.39 -5.96
C ILE A 83 4.71 3.23 -6.86
N PRO A 84 5.46 2.62 -7.78
CA PRO A 84 6.35 3.37 -8.65
C PRO A 84 5.59 4.18 -9.71
N SER A 85 4.37 3.77 -10.07
CA SER A 85 3.51 4.47 -11.03
C SER A 85 2.03 4.07 -10.88
N LEU A 86 1.12 4.89 -11.40
CA LEU A 86 -0.30 4.54 -11.50
C LEU A 86 -0.54 3.35 -12.46
N GLU A 87 0.35 3.14 -13.44
CA GLU A 87 0.29 1.97 -14.32
C GLU A 87 0.50 0.67 -13.54
N THR A 88 1.35 0.69 -12.52
CA THR A 88 1.54 -0.47 -11.62
C THR A 88 0.22 -0.83 -10.93
N TRP A 89 -0.49 0.18 -10.42
CA TRP A 89 -1.81 -0.04 -9.83
C TRP A 89 -2.83 -0.54 -10.86
N ALA A 90 -2.86 0.01 -12.07
CA ALA A 90 -3.77 -0.43 -13.13
C ALA A 90 -3.54 -1.92 -13.50
N LYS A 91 -2.28 -2.38 -13.52
CA LYS A 91 -1.94 -3.80 -13.74
C LYS A 91 -2.37 -4.68 -12.59
N ILE A 92 -2.22 -4.21 -11.34
CA ILE A 92 -2.66 -4.94 -10.15
C ILE A 92 -4.18 -5.09 -10.15
N SER A 93 -4.90 -3.98 -10.33
CA SER A 93 -6.36 -3.98 -10.25
C SER A 93 -7.02 -4.75 -11.39
N SER A 94 -6.38 -4.89 -12.54
CA SER A 94 -6.88 -5.71 -13.66
C SER A 94 -6.38 -7.16 -13.66
N ASP A 95 -5.50 -7.53 -12.73
CA ASP A 95 -4.93 -8.88 -12.66
C ASP A 95 -6.00 -9.92 -12.27
N LYS A 96 -5.93 -11.10 -12.89
CA LYS A 96 -6.85 -12.20 -12.63
C LYS A 96 -6.85 -12.62 -11.15
N TYR A 97 -5.69 -12.71 -10.51
CA TYR A 97 -5.61 -13.05 -9.09
C TYR A 97 -6.28 -11.98 -8.22
N TYR A 98 -6.08 -10.70 -8.55
CA TYR A 98 -6.73 -9.62 -7.82
C TYR A 98 -8.26 -9.72 -7.95
N GLN A 99 -8.77 -9.89 -9.17
CA GLN A 99 -10.20 -9.98 -9.43
C GLN A 99 -10.87 -11.24 -8.88
N GLU A 100 -10.22 -12.39 -8.96
CA GLU A 100 -10.84 -13.68 -8.60
C GLU A 100 -10.56 -14.13 -7.16
N VAL A 101 -9.52 -13.57 -6.51
CA VAL A 101 -9.12 -13.98 -5.15
C VAL A 101 -9.18 -12.81 -4.17
N VAL A 102 -8.61 -11.66 -4.54
CA VAL A 102 -8.52 -10.51 -3.62
C VAL A 102 -9.88 -9.83 -3.48
N VAL A 103 -10.54 -9.45 -4.57
CA VAL A 103 -11.84 -8.76 -4.53
C VAL A 103 -12.92 -9.56 -3.77
N PRO A 104 -13.07 -10.88 -3.96
CA PRO A 104 -14.01 -11.67 -3.16
C PRO A 104 -13.67 -11.76 -1.67
N ASP A 105 -12.40 -11.60 -1.29
CA ASP A 105 -12.00 -11.48 0.11
C ASP A 105 -12.32 -10.07 0.66
N GLU A 106 -11.96 -9.02 -0.09
CA GLU A 106 -12.27 -7.61 0.23
C GLU A 106 -13.76 -7.39 0.54
N GLN A 107 -14.64 -7.95 -0.30
CA GLN A 107 -16.10 -7.88 -0.13
C GLN A 107 -16.61 -8.49 1.18
N ARG A 108 -15.83 -9.38 1.84
CA ARG A 108 -16.23 -10.01 3.10
C ARG A 108 -16.07 -9.08 4.28
N PHE A 109 -15.08 -8.18 4.26
CA PHE A 109 -14.72 -7.41 5.44
C PHE A 109 -14.85 -5.90 5.31
N PHE A 110 -14.91 -5.33 4.10
CA PHE A 110 -15.16 -3.89 3.92
C PHE A 110 -16.08 -3.56 2.75
N GLN A 111 -16.61 -2.34 2.79
CA GLN A 111 -17.56 -1.80 1.82
C GLN A 111 -16.83 -1.05 0.70
N ALA A 112 -16.47 -1.75 -0.38
CA ALA A 112 -15.74 -1.14 -1.50
C ALA A 112 -16.43 0.11 -2.09
N ALA A 113 -17.76 0.15 -2.09
CA ALA A 113 -18.52 1.30 -2.58
C ALA A 113 -18.37 2.58 -1.73
N LYS A 114 -17.95 2.45 -0.46
CA LYS A 114 -17.68 3.57 0.46
C LYS A 114 -16.20 3.95 0.51
N MET A 115 -15.34 3.20 -0.20
CA MET A 115 -13.90 3.43 -0.18
C MET A 115 -13.54 4.73 -0.89
N VAL A 116 -12.71 5.55 -0.26
CA VAL A 116 -12.16 6.78 -0.84
C VAL A 116 -10.67 6.58 -1.07
N ILE A 117 -10.21 6.81 -2.31
CA ILE A 117 -8.81 6.70 -2.69
C ILE A 117 -8.26 8.08 -3.03
N LEU A 118 -7.07 8.38 -2.53
CA LEU A 118 -6.27 9.54 -2.94
C LEU A 118 -4.84 9.14 -3.26
N THR A 119 -4.19 9.93 -4.09
CA THR A 119 -2.78 9.75 -4.47
C THR A 119 -1.99 11.01 -4.20
N GLY A 120 -0.74 10.87 -3.76
CA GLY A 120 0.16 11.98 -3.48
C GLY A 120 1.62 11.54 -3.42
N LYS A 121 2.45 12.40 -2.84
CA LYS A 121 3.87 12.13 -2.57
C LYS A 121 4.13 12.29 -1.09
N ASN A 122 4.93 11.40 -0.51
CA ASN A 122 5.45 11.59 0.84
C ASN A 122 6.72 12.40 0.79
N TYR A 123 6.86 13.34 1.73
CA TYR A 123 8.11 14.01 2.05
C TYR A 123 8.50 13.58 3.47
N SER A 124 9.67 12.97 3.62
CA SER A 124 10.23 12.63 4.92
C SER A 124 10.78 13.89 5.56
N VAL A 125 10.19 14.29 6.68
CA VAL A 125 10.68 15.40 7.53
C VAL A 125 11.37 14.85 8.77
N VAL A 126 10.84 13.76 9.34
CA VAL A 126 11.43 13.01 10.45
C VAL A 126 11.32 11.51 10.15
N GLU A 127 12.41 10.77 10.33
CA GLU A 127 12.46 9.32 10.12
C GLU A 127 13.39 8.69 11.15
N GLY A 128 12.98 7.58 11.76
CA GLY A 128 13.76 6.94 12.83
C GLY A 128 14.02 7.83 14.06
N GLY A 129 13.19 8.86 14.28
CA GLY A 129 13.37 9.85 15.34
C GLY A 129 14.40 10.96 15.02
N GLN A 130 14.91 11.02 13.78
CA GLN A 130 15.86 12.02 13.33
C GLN A 130 15.24 12.97 12.30
N TYR A 131 15.63 14.24 12.29
CA TYR A 131 15.22 15.21 11.28
C TYR A 131 15.94 14.94 9.95
N VAL A 132 15.18 14.75 8.87
CA VAL A 132 15.68 14.24 7.57
C VAL A 132 15.09 14.97 6.36
N LEU A 133 14.58 16.20 6.51
CA LEU A 133 13.84 16.94 5.47
C LEU A 133 14.36 16.70 4.05
N ASN A 134 13.64 15.87 3.29
CA ASN A 134 13.84 15.66 1.86
C ASN A 134 12.80 16.49 1.09
N LYS A 135 13.23 17.10 -0.01
CA LYS A 135 12.41 17.97 -0.86
C LYS A 135 12.43 17.44 -2.29
#